data_AF-A0A1F7PJT6-F1
#
_entry.id   AF-A0A1F7PJT6-F1
#
_cell.length_a   1.000
_cell.length_b   1.000
_cell.length_c   1.000
_cell.angle_alpha   90.00
_cell.angle_beta   90.00
_cell.angle_gamma   90.00
#
_symmetry.space_group_name_H-M   'P 1'
#
loop_
_entity.id
_entity.type
_entity.pdbx_description
1 polymer ?
#
loop_
_entity_poly.entity_id
_entity_poly.type
_entity_poly.pdbx_seq_one_letter_code
_entity_poly.pdbx_strand_id
1 'polypeptide(L)'
;MAGITHGAGVAWLLLVLLVFPATAEEQYVLWGDARKGHRIFGEKGCGGCHAIRAARPSVGPDLGRVGAKQLTMTQIAGVMWNHAPAMKQAAMEKGIVWKPFRGSEMRDLIAFLYAINLIDEPGNPRRGERLFVERGCATCHSVEGEGGTIGPSLEQWKRYGSPILWAELMCSHALGMEDKVREFGLRWPRFDDNDMVDLIAYIQRELGARR
;
A
#
# COMPACT_ATOMS: atom_id res chain seq x y z
N MET A 1 -63.28 -4.56 62.21
CA MET A 1 -62.58 -3.39 61.62
C MET A 1 -61.12 -3.75 61.47
N ALA A 2 -60.58 -3.60 60.26
CA ALA A 2 -59.21 -3.94 59.81
C ALA A 2 -58.83 -5.44 59.90
N GLY A 3 -58.56 -6.06 58.74
CA GLY A 3 -58.09 -7.44 58.63
C GLY A 3 -57.86 -7.82 57.16
N ILE A 4 -56.59 -8.06 56.82
CA ILE A 4 -55.98 -8.21 55.50
C ILE A 4 -56.49 -9.44 54.73
N THR A 5 -56.65 -9.34 53.40
CA THR A 5 -56.47 -10.47 52.48
C THR A 5 -55.56 -10.11 51.30
N HIS A 6 -54.47 -10.85 51.19
CA HIS A 6 -53.64 -11.05 49.98
C HIS A 6 -54.51 -11.70 48.88
N GLY A 7 -54.27 -11.65 47.57
CA GLY A 7 -53.11 -11.32 46.75
C GLY A 7 -53.20 -12.20 45.49
N ALA A 8 -53.07 -11.61 44.30
CA ALA A 8 -52.68 -12.23 43.02
C ALA A 8 -52.59 -11.07 42.02
N GLY A 9 -51.50 -10.80 41.32
CA GLY A 9 -50.40 -11.65 40.93
C GLY A 9 -50.28 -11.57 39.41
N VAL A 10 -49.08 -11.23 38.96
CA VAL A 10 -48.54 -11.46 37.62
C VAL A 10 -48.83 -10.39 36.54
N ALA A 11 -47.73 -10.09 35.85
CA ALA A 11 -47.61 -9.43 34.56
C ALA A 11 -47.75 -7.90 34.56
N TRP A 12 -46.62 -7.20 34.66
CA TRP A 12 -46.02 -6.52 33.50
C TRP A 12 -44.52 -6.45 33.76
N LEU A 13 -43.83 -7.53 33.38
CA LEU A 13 -42.37 -7.60 33.31
C LEU A 13 -41.89 -6.51 32.36
N LEU A 14 -41.03 -5.65 32.91
CA LEU A 14 -40.21 -4.68 32.22
C LEU A 14 -39.55 -5.34 31.00
N LEU A 15 -40.02 -4.99 29.80
CA LEU A 15 -39.32 -5.29 28.56
C LEU A 15 -38.13 -4.31 28.45
N VAL A 16 -37.12 -4.51 29.29
CA VAL A 16 -35.77 -4.00 29.00
C VAL A 16 -35.31 -4.83 27.81
N LEU A 17 -35.63 -4.35 26.61
CA LEU A 17 -34.89 -4.73 25.42
C LEU A 17 -33.43 -4.43 25.74
N LEU A 18 -32.68 -5.51 25.97
CA LEU A 18 -31.25 -5.51 25.96
C LEU A 18 -30.84 -4.96 24.59
N VAL A 19 -30.67 -3.65 24.53
CA VAL A 19 -29.74 -3.04 23.60
C VAL A 19 -28.40 -3.58 24.04
N PHE A 20 -28.05 -4.77 23.56
CA PHE A 20 -26.66 -5.16 23.48
C PHE A 20 -26.03 -4.02 22.70
N PRO A 21 -25.11 -3.21 23.30
CA PRO A 21 -24.22 -2.48 22.43
C PRO A 21 -23.62 -3.59 21.57
N ALA A 22 -23.77 -3.49 20.25
CA ALA A 22 -22.90 -4.21 19.37
C ALA A 22 -21.51 -3.76 19.80
N THR A 23 -20.89 -4.51 20.70
CA THR A 23 -19.46 -4.46 20.92
C THR A 23 -18.95 -4.73 19.52
N ALA A 24 -18.49 -3.67 18.85
CA ALA A 24 -17.93 -3.77 17.52
C ALA A 24 -16.98 -4.95 17.59
N GLU A 25 -17.41 -6.07 17.01
CA GLU A 25 -16.63 -7.29 17.00
C GLU A 25 -15.32 -6.82 16.39
N GLU A 26 -14.25 -6.84 17.19
CA GLU A 26 -12.94 -6.43 16.72
C GLU A 26 -12.63 -7.41 15.61
N GLN A 27 -12.96 -7.03 14.36
CA GLN A 27 -12.70 -7.86 13.20
C GLN A 27 -11.23 -8.19 13.33
N TYR A 28 -10.96 -9.47 13.61
CA TYR A 28 -9.61 -9.96 13.73
C TYR A 28 -9.01 -9.87 12.33
N VAL A 29 -8.50 -8.69 11.99
CA VAL A 29 -7.71 -8.49 10.79
C VAL A 29 -6.41 -9.21 11.06
N LEU A 30 -6.38 -10.49 10.67
CA LEU A 30 -5.27 -11.41 10.91
C LEU A 30 -3.92 -10.78 10.48
N TRP A 31 -3.97 -9.91 9.48
CA TRP A 31 -2.83 -9.31 8.81
C TRP A 31 -2.54 -7.85 9.20
N GLY A 32 -3.33 -7.24 10.09
CA GLY A 32 -3.18 -5.82 10.47
C GLY A 32 -3.60 -4.80 9.40
N ASP A 33 -3.65 -3.53 9.79
CA ASP A 33 -3.98 -2.39 8.92
C ASP A 33 -2.72 -1.56 8.64
N ALA A 34 -2.19 -1.64 7.41
CA ALA A 34 -0.99 -0.91 7.00
C ALA A 34 -1.13 0.62 7.11
N ARG A 35 -2.34 1.19 6.99
CA ARG A 35 -2.54 2.64 7.19
C ARG A 35 -2.39 3.02 8.66
N LYS A 36 -2.93 2.21 9.58
CA LYS A 36 -2.69 2.39 11.01
C LYS A 36 -1.21 2.21 11.32
N GLY A 37 -0.56 1.21 10.71
CA GLY A 37 0.88 0.97 10.83
C GLY A 37 1.74 2.15 10.41
N HIS A 38 1.42 2.82 9.30
CA HIS A 38 2.10 4.05 8.88
C HIS A 38 2.00 5.15 9.94
N ARG A 39 0.83 5.34 10.55
CA ARG A 39 0.65 6.29 11.65
C ARG A 39 1.49 5.91 12.87
N ILE A 40 1.47 4.64 13.26
CA ILE A 40 2.25 4.10 14.38
C ILE A 40 3.75 4.30 14.15
N PHE A 41 4.23 4.11 12.91
CA PHE A 41 5.63 4.36 12.54
C PHE A 41 6.07 5.79 12.87
N GLY A 42 5.21 6.78 12.62
CA GLY A 42 5.45 8.18 13.00
C GLY A 42 5.35 8.40 14.51
N GLU A 43 4.26 7.93 15.14
CA GLU A 43 3.97 8.15 16.56
C GLU A 43 4.97 7.48 17.52
N LYS A 44 5.55 6.34 17.12
CA LYS A 44 6.62 5.64 17.84
C LYS A 44 8.02 6.18 17.48
N GLY A 45 8.12 7.14 16.56
CA GLY A 45 9.37 7.82 16.21
C GLY A 45 10.30 7.01 15.32
N CYS A 46 9.83 5.95 14.65
CA CYS A 46 10.67 5.08 13.83
C CYS A 46 11.39 5.86 12.71
N GLY A 47 10.71 6.85 12.12
CA GLY A 47 11.25 7.72 11.07
C GLY A 47 12.42 8.62 11.50
N GLY A 48 12.67 8.77 12.81
CA GLY A 48 13.83 9.50 13.31
C GLY A 48 15.16 8.77 13.08
N CYS A 49 15.11 7.44 12.90
CA CYS A 49 16.30 6.62 12.65
C CYS A 49 16.19 5.82 11.35
N HIS A 50 14.99 5.43 10.92
CA HIS A 50 14.77 4.61 9.73
C HIS A 50 14.21 5.42 8.57
N ALA A 51 14.88 5.37 7.43
CA ALA A 51 14.36 5.90 6.17
C ALA A 51 13.34 4.95 5.53
N ILE A 52 12.52 5.51 4.63
CA ILE A 52 11.71 4.77 3.66
C ILE A 52 12.05 5.32 2.28
N ARG A 53 12.78 4.54 1.49
CA ARG A 53 13.22 4.85 0.12
C ARG A 53 13.89 6.21 -0.02
N ALA A 54 14.58 6.68 1.01
CA ALA A 54 15.26 7.96 0.99
C ALA A 54 16.71 7.78 0.52
N ALA A 55 17.22 8.72 -0.27
CA ALA A 55 18.64 8.70 -0.67
C ALA A 55 19.59 9.19 0.45
N ARG A 56 19.05 9.67 1.57
CA ARG A 56 19.84 10.24 2.67
C ARG A 56 20.28 9.15 3.65
N PRO A 57 21.53 9.19 4.15
CA PRO A 57 21.98 8.32 5.23
C PRO A 57 21.06 8.45 6.46
N SER A 58 20.76 7.32 7.09
CA SER A 58 19.99 7.24 8.33
C SER A 58 20.71 6.36 9.35
N VAL A 59 20.37 6.51 10.63
CA VAL A 59 21.01 5.76 11.73
C VAL A 59 20.71 4.27 11.63
N GLY A 60 19.45 3.94 11.33
CA GLY A 60 19.01 2.59 10.98
C GLY A 60 18.97 2.39 9.46
N PRO A 61 18.80 1.14 8.99
CA PRO A 61 18.64 0.86 7.56
C PRO A 61 17.38 1.50 6.98
N ASP A 62 17.41 1.73 5.67
CA ASP A 62 16.23 2.12 4.88
C ASP A 62 15.26 0.95 4.76
N LEU A 63 14.17 1.02 5.52
CA LEU A 63 13.18 -0.06 5.63
C LEU A 63 12.35 -0.26 4.36
N GLY A 64 12.34 0.72 3.44
CA GLY A 64 11.74 0.56 2.12
C GLY A 64 12.63 -0.20 1.13
N ARG A 65 13.88 -0.49 1.51
CA ARG A 65 14.87 -1.24 0.70
C ARG A 65 15.37 -2.52 1.36
N VAL A 66 15.14 -2.71 2.66
CA VAL A 66 15.43 -3.97 3.36
C VAL A 66 14.76 -5.18 2.68
N GLY A 67 13.59 -4.96 2.06
CA GLY A 67 12.84 -5.95 1.29
C GLY A 67 13.37 -6.31 -0.09
N ALA A 68 14.55 -5.82 -0.51
CA ALA A 68 15.29 -6.46 -1.61
C ALA A 68 15.57 -7.96 -1.35
N LYS A 69 15.33 -8.44 -0.11
CA LYS A 69 15.33 -9.85 0.30
C LYS A 69 13.93 -10.52 0.41
N GLN A 70 12.84 -9.82 0.07
CA GLN A 70 11.43 -10.27 0.19
C GLN A 70 11.11 -10.95 1.53
N LEU A 71 11.11 -10.19 2.62
CA LEU A 71 10.79 -10.72 3.94
C LEU A 71 9.28 -10.97 4.10
N THR A 72 8.91 -12.13 4.63
CA THR A 72 7.55 -12.41 5.08
C THR A 72 7.22 -11.61 6.35
N MET A 73 5.94 -11.42 6.65
CA MET A 73 5.51 -10.76 7.88
C MET A 73 6.08 -11.43 9.15
N THR A 74 6.19 -12.77 9.16
CA THR A 74 6.80 -13.52 10.27
C THR A 74 8.31 -13.25 10.38
N GLN A 75 9.01 -13.13 9.26
CA GLN A 75 10.44 -12.77 9.26
C GLN A 75 10.64 -11.33 9.74
N ILE A 76 9.79 -10.39 9.33
CA ILE A 76 9.80 -9.02 9.85
C ILE A 76 9.63 -9.03 11.37
N ALA A 77 8.66 -9.78 11.90
CA ALA A 77 8.46 -9.93 13.34
C ALA A 77 9.71 -10.45 14.06
N GLY A 78 10.37 -11.47 13.51
CA GLY A 78 11.60 -12.03 14.06
C GLY A 78 12.77 -11.04 14.05
N VAL A 79 12.96 -10.30 12.94
CA VAL A 79 14.00 -9.26 12.84
C VAL A 79 13.72 -8.15 13.86
N MET A 80 12.48 -7.68 13.96
CA MET A 80 12.09 -6.66 14.93
C MET A 80 12.31 -7.11 16.38
N TRP A 81 11.93 -8.34 16.71
CA TRP A 81 12.11 -8.91 18.04
C TRP A 81 13.58 -8.92 18.45
N ASN A 82 14.45 -9.42 17.56
CA ASN A 82 15.88 -9.50 17.81
C ASN A 82 16.56 -8.12 17.84
N HIS A 83 16.02 -7.15 17.10
CA HIS A 83 16.57 -5.79 17.03
C HIS A 83 16.07 -4.86 18.14
N ALA A 84 14.96 -5.18 18.81
CA ALA A 84 14.31 -4.31 19.79
C ALA A 84 15.22 -3.82 20.93
N PRO A 85 16.10 -4.63 21.55
CA PRO A 85 17.00 -4.15 22.60
C PRO A 85 17.97 -3.08 22.10
N ALA A 86 18.56 -3.28 20.92
CA ALA A 86 19.48 -2.32 20.31
C ALA A 86 18.78 -1.02 19.92
N MET A 87 17.56 -1.11 19.35
CA MET A 87 16.74 0.07 19.05
C MET A 87 16.40 0.87 20.31
N LYS A 88 16.04 0.18 21.40
CA LYS A 88 15.73 0.83 22.68
C LYS A 88 16.93 1.58 23.23
N GLN A 89 18.12 0.97 23.21
CA GLN A 89 19.34 1.63 23.66
C GLN A 89 19.65 2.88 22.83
N ALA A 90 19.63 2.78 21.50
CA ALA A 90 19.88 3.91 20.61
C ALA A 90 18.83 5.02 20.76
N ALA A 91 17.57 4.66 21.00
CA ALA A 91 16.51 5.62 21.29
C ALA A 91 16.80 6.38 22.60
N MET A 92 17.17 5.68 23.67
CA MET A 92 17.53 6.28 24.95
C MET A 92 18.72 7.23 24.84
N GLU A 93 19.78 6.84 24.11
CA GLU A 93 20.96 7.68 23.86
C GLU A 93 20.63 8.99 23.12
N LYS A 94 19.58 8.97 22.30
CA LYS A 94 19.08 10.15 21.56
C LYS A 94 17.98 10.92 22.30
N GLY A 95 17.66 10.56 23.54
CA GLY A 95 16.57 11.18 24.30
C GLY A 95 15.17 10.87 23.75
N ILE A 96 15.02 9.85 22.91
CA ILE A 96 13.73 9.38 22.40
C ILE A 96 13.09 8.46 23.44
N VAL A 97 11.89 8.81 23.88
CA VAL A 97 11.13 8.01 24.84
C VAL A 97 10.59 6.75 24.17
N TRP A 98 11.11 5.59 24.56
CA TRP A 98 10.61 4.30 24.09
C TRP A 98 9.23 3.99 24.68
N LYS A 99 8.19 4.05 23.85
CA LYS A 99 6.81 3.73 24.26
C LYS A 99 6.52 2.25 24.01
N PRO A 100 5.91 1.53 24.96
CA PRO A 100 5.48 0.15 24.71
C PRO A 100 4.43 0.10 23.58
N PHE A 101 4.42 -1.01 22.84
CA PHE A 101 3.35 -1.32 21.89
C PHE A 101 2.12 -1.85 22.66
N ARG A 102 0.91 -1.52 22.19
CA ARG A 102 -0.37 -1.87 22.80
C ARG A 102 -1.38 -2.32 21.73
N GLY A 103 -2.31 -3.19 22.11
CA GLY A 103 -3.38 -3.64 21.21
C GLY A 103 -2.84 -4.16 19.87
N SER A 104 -3.35 -3.63 18.76
CA SER A 104 -2.97 -4.03 17.41
C SER A 104 -1.69 -3.36 16.88
N GLU A 105 -1.02 -2.48 17.65
CA GLU A 105 0.01 -1.59 17.09
C GLU A 105 1.16 -2.35 16.42
N MET A 106 1.65 -3.43 17.02
CA MET A 106 2.74 -4.22 16.45
C MET A 106 2.32 -4.91 15.15
N ARG A 107 1.11 -5.48 15.11
CA ARG A 107 0.57 -6.15 13.92
C ARG A 107 0.36 -5.15 12.78
N ASP A 108 -0.22 -3.99 13.07
CA ASP A 108 -0.44 -2.93 12.09
C ASP A 108 0.88 -2.37 11.57
N LEU A 109 1.89 -2.20 12.45
CA LEU A 109 3.24 -1.79 12.05
C LEU A 109 3.91 -2.82 11.13
N ILE A 110 3.83 -4.12 11.44
CA ILE A 110 4.37 -5.17 10.58
C ILE A 110 3.66 -5.17 9.21
N ALA A 111 2.34 -4.97 9.18
CA ALA A 111 1.57 -4.85 7.94
C ALA A 111 2.07 -3.70 7.06
N PHE A 112 2.35 -2.54 7.69
CA PHE A 112 2.94 -1.40 7.01
C PHE A 112 4.35 -1.68 6.48
N LEU A 113 5.22 -2.24 7.31
CA LEU A 113 6.59 -2.58 6.92
C LEU A 113 6.62 -3.61 5.79
N TYR A 114 5.69 -4.55 5.78
CA TYR A 114 5.51 -5.49 4.68
C TYR A 114 5.06 -4.74 3.41
N ALA A 115 4.02 -3.91 3.50
CA ALA A 115 3.46 -3.19 2.36
C ALA A 115 4.45 -2.25 1.67
N ILE A 116 5.29 -1.50 2.42
CA ILE A 116 6.29 -0.59 1.81
C ILE A 116 7.38 -1.32 1.02
N ASN A 117 7.54 -2.62 1.25
CA ASN A 117 8.47 -3.48 0.52
C ASN A 117 7.83 -4.18 -0.68
N LEU A 118 6.50 -4.05 -0.87
CA LEU A 118 5.79 -4.49 -2.09
C LEU A 118 5.75 -3.41 -3.17
N ILE A 119 6.17 -2.19 -2.86
CA ILE A 119 6.23 -1.09 -3.83
C ILE A 119 7.51 -1.26 -4.65
N ASP A 120 7.45 -1.22 -5.98
CA ASP A 120 8.65 -1.31 -6.81
C ASP A 120 9.54 -0.07 -6.69
N GLU A 121 10.84 -0.20 -7.00
CA GLU A 121 11.70 0.99 -7.19
C GLU A 121 11.20 1.83 -8.37
N PRO A 122 11.34 3.18 -8.33
CA PRO A 122 10.93 4.03 -9.44
C PRO A 122 11.61 3.61 -10.75
N GLY A 123 10.82 3.50 -11.80
CA GLY A 123 11.32 3.15 -13.13
C GLY A 123 12.14 4.26 -13.79
N ASN A 124 12.84 3.89 -14.86
CA ASN A 124 13.61 4.77 -15.72
C ASN A 124 12.72 5.32 -16.86
N PRO A 125 12.35 6.61 -16.85
CA PRO A 125 11.46 7.18 -17.86
C PRO A 125 12.05 7.21 -19.27
N ARG A 126 13.39 7.25 -19.42
CA ARG A 126 14.03 7.19 -20.75
C ARG A 126 13.99 5.79 -21.35
N ARG A 127 14.10 4.75 -20.51
CA ARG A 127 13.89 3.37 -20.95
C ARG A 127 12.41 3.15 -21.26
N GLY A 128 11.50 3.67 -20.44
CA GLY A 128 10.06 3.63 -20.70
C GLY A 128 9.64 4.25 -22.02
N GLU A 129 10.17 5.43 -22.36
CA GLU A 129 9.92 6.10 -23.65
C GLU A 129 10.31 5.20 -24.83
N ARG A 130 11.48 4.57 -24.74
CA ARG A 130 11.95 3.64 -25.77
C ARG A 130 11.04 2.41 -25.87
N LEU A 131 10.71 1.81 -24.73
CA LEU A 131 9.80 0.67 -24.66
C LEU A 131 8.42 1.00 -25.24
N PHE A 132 7.92 2.22 -25.02
CA PHE A 132 6.62 2.66 -25.54
C PHE A 132 6.58 2.62 -27.07
N VAL A 133 7.69 2.97 -27.73
CA VAL A 133 7.84 2.86 -29.18
C VAL A 133 8.10 1.41 -29.61
N GLU A 134 9.07 0.73 -28.98
CA GLU A 134 9.48 -0.64 -29.34
C GLU A 134 8.38 -1.68 -29.16
N ARG A 135 7.48 -1.48 -28.19
CA ARG A 135 6.32 -2.34 -27.93
C ARG A 135 5.10 -1.96 -28.77
N GLY A 136 5.23 -0.96 -29.67
CA GLY A 136 4.19 -0.53 -30.60
C GLY A 136 3.08 0.30 -29.98
N CYS A 137 3.22 0.72 -28.73
CA CYS A 137 2.20 1.49 -28.01
C CYS A 137 1.95 2.85 -28.68
N ALA A 138 3.02 3.50 -29.13
CA ALA A 138 2.99 4.79 -29.81
C ALA A 138 2.20 4.79 -31.13
N THR A 139 1.98 3.63 -31.75
CA THR A 139 1.16 3.50 -32.96
C THR A 139 -0.29 3.91 -32.71
N CYS A 140 -0.81 3.58 -31.52
CA CYS A 140 -2.22 3.78 -31.18
C CYS A 140 -2.42 4.85 -30.11
N HIS A 141 -1.56 4.88 -29.09
CA HIS A 141 -1.68 5.75 -27.94
C HIS A 141 -0.75 6.95 -28.05
N SER A 142 -1.13 8.04 -27.39
CA SER A 142 -0.31 9.25 -27.24
C SER A 142 0.05 9.55 -25.79
N VAL A 143 1.19 10.18 -25.59
CA VAL A 143 1.67 10.77 -24.34
C VAL A 143 2.20 12.16 -24.67
N GLU A 144 1.70 13.20 -24.01
CA GLU A 144 2.13 14.60 -24.26
C GLU A 144 1.86 15.07 -25.69
N GLY A 145 0.75 14.60 -26.27
CA GLY A 145 0.39 14.87 -27.66
C GLY A 145 1.24 14.14 -28.71
N GLU A 146 2.23 13.34 -28.31
CA GLU A 146 3.06 12.55 -29.22
C GLU A 146 2.56 11.10 -29.30
N GLY A 147 2.41 10.58 -30.53
CA GLY A 147 1.96 9.20 -30.81
C GLY A 147 0.68 9.14 -31.63
N GLY A 148 -0.06 8.05 -31.47
CA GLY A 148 -1.29 7.77 -32.20
C GLY A 148 -2.55 8.38 -31.57
N THR A 149 -3.63 8.39 -32.37
CA THR A 149 -4.96 8.86 -31.96
C THR A 149 -6.04 7.76 -32.05
N ILE A 150 -5.63 6.52 -32.32
CA ILE A 150 -6.54 5.36 -32.40
C ILE A 150 -7.02 4.96 -31.00
N GLY A 151 -6.08 4.86 -30.06
CA GLY A 151 -6.33 4.66 -28.64
C GLY A 151 -6.41 6.01 -27.91
N PRO A 152 -6.97 6.03 -26.68
CA PRO A 152 -7.00 7.24 -25.87
C PRO A 152 -5.57 7.68 -25.51
N SER A 153 -5.40 9.00 -25.35
CA SER A 153 -4.19 9.55 -24.72
C SER A 153 -3.99 8.95 -23.33
N LEU A 154 -2.76 8.59 -23.01
CA LEU A 154 -2.42 8.04 -21.70
C LEU A 154 -2.15 9.12 -20.64
N GLU A 155 -2.25 10.40 -21.00
CA GLU A 155 -2.06 11.52 -20.08
C GLU A 155 -3.01 11.48 -18.88
N GLN A 156 -4.27 11.06 -19.09
CA GLN A 156 -5.26 10.95 -18.01
C GLN A 156 -4.84 9.93 -16.92
N TRP A 157 -3.90 9.03 -17.24
CA TRP A 157 -3.40 8.00 -16.33
C TRP A 157 -2.12 8.41 -15.60
N LYS A 158 -1.54 9.58 -15.90
CA LYS A 158 -0.34 10.12 -15.24
C LYS A 158 -0.40 10.14 -13.72
N ARG A 159 -1.59 10.32 -13.14
CA ARG A 159 -1.80 10.36 -11.68
C ARG A 159 -1.65 9.01 -10.97
N TYR A 160 -1.64 7.89 -11.70
CA TYR A 160 -1.56 6.57 -11.11
C TYR A 160 -0.13 6.02 -11.23
N GLY A 161 0.54 5.82 -10.09
CA GLY A 161 1.91 5.28 -10.06
C GLY A 161 2.01 3.81 -9.62
N SER A 162 0.89 3.16 -9.31
CA SER A 162 0.87 1.78 -8.81
C SER A 162 0.92 0.78 -9.98
N PRO A 163 1.96 -0.07 -10.09
CA PRO A 163 2.03 -1.08 -11.14
C PRO A 163 0.85 -2.07 -11.13
N ILE A 164 0.30 -2.36 -9.95
CA ILE A 164 -0.89 -3.22 -9.82
C ILE A 164 -2.12 -2.56 -10.44
N LEU A 165 -2.31 -1.25 -10.24
CA LEU A 165 -3.42 -0.52 -10.88
C LEU A 165 -3.22 -0.47 -12.40
N TRP A 166 -1.98 -0.30 -12.86
CA TRP A 166 -1.69 -0.39 -14.29
C TRP A 166 -1.98 -1.76 -14.87
N ALA A 167 -1.63 -2.85 -14.16
CA ALA A 167 -2.00 -4.20 -14.57
C ALA A 167 -3.52 -4.38 -14.64
N GLU A 168 -4.27 -3.88 -13.67
CA GLU A 168 -5.74 -3.88 -13.69
C GLU A 168 -6.31 -3.13 -14.90
N LEU A 169 -5.82 -1.92 -15.16
CA LEU A 169 -6.23 -1.10 -16.31
C LEU A 169 -5.91 -1.78 -17.64
N MET A 170 -4.72 -2.35 -17.78
CA MET A 170 -4.32 -3.05 -19.00
C MET A 170 -5.12 -4.34 -19.19
N CYS A 171 -5.33 -5.13 -18.14
CA CYS A 171 -6.14 -6.36 -18.22
C CYS A 171 -7.61 -6.07 -18.54
N SER A 172 -8.18 -5.01 -17.95
CA SER A 172 -9.55 -4.60 -18.24
C SER A 172 -9.70 -4.04 -19.67
N HIS A 173 -8.65 -3.47 -20.25
CA HIS A 173 -8.63 -2.97 -21.63
C HIS A 173 -8.12 -4.00 -22.66
N ALA A 174 -7.60 -5.15 -22.21
CA ALA A 174 -6.81 -6.06 -23.04
C ALA A 174 -7.56 -6.58 -24.27
N LEU A 175 -8.83 -6.97 -24.14
CA LEU A 175 -9.60 -7.54 -25.26
C LEU A 175 -9.79 -6.52 -26.40
N GLY A 176 -10.07 -5.26 -26.06
CA GLY A 176 -10.21 -4.20 -27.07
C GLY A 176 -8.88 -3.85 -27.74
N MET A 177 -7.78 -3.89 -26.97
CA MET A 177 -6.45 -3.76 -27.53
C MET A 177 -6.11 -4.94 -28.45
N GLU A 178 -6.49 -6.17 -28.09
CA GLU A 178 -6.14 -7.38 -28.85
C GLU A 178 -6.73 -7.33 -30.27
N ASP A 179 -8.00 -6.94 -30.38
CA ASP A 179 -8.66 -6.78 -31.67
C ASP A 179 -7.93 -5.77 -32.57
N LYS A 180 -7.53 -4.62 -32.01
CA LYS A 180 -6.77 -3.60 -32.75
C LYS A 180 -5.35 -4.03 -33.06
N VAL A 181 -4.63 -4.66 -32.13
CA VAL A 181 -3.29 -5.21 -32.36
C VAL A 181 -3.32 -6.18 -33.53
N ARG A 182 -4.33 -7.07 -33.61
CA ARG A 182 -4.52 -8.00 -34.73
C ARG A 182 -4.86 -7.28 -36.03
N GLU A 183 -5.77 -6.30 -35.99
CA GLU A 183 -6.18 -5.49 -37.15
C GLU A 183 -4.99 -4.78 -37.81
N PHE A 184 -4.07 -4.23 -37.01
CA PHE A 184 -2.87 -3.52 -37.48
C PHE A 184 -1.68 -4.44 -37.75
N GLY A 185 -1.83 -5.77 -37.66
CA GLY A 185 -0.74 -6.73 -37.89
C GLY A 185 0.42 -6.61 -36.89
N LEU A 186 0.16 -6.03 -35.72
CA LEU A 186 1.13 -5.88 -34.65
C LEU A 186 1.25 -7.17 -33.83
N ARG A 187 2.37 -7.31 -33.11
CA ARG A 187 2.54 -8.37 -32.11
C ARG A 187 2.03 -7.89 -30.77
N TRP A 188 1.34 -8.76 -30.04
CA TRP A 188 0.96 -8.47 -28.66
C TRP A 188 2.21 -8.16 -27.81
N PRO A 189 2.22 -7.06 -27.05
CA PRO A 189 3.38 -6.65 -26.29
C PRO A 189 3.71 -7.67 -25.19
N ARG A 190 5.00 -7.93 -25.00
CA ARG A 190 5.54 -8.70 -23.88
C ARG A 190 6.38 -7.78 -23.01
N PHE A 191 6.26 -7.90 -21.70
CA PHE A 191 6.96 -7.10 -20.72
C PHE A 191 7.79 -8.02 -19.83
N ASP A 192 9.06 -7.64 -19.63
CA ASP A 192 10.00 -8.36 -18.76
C ASP A 192 10.59 -7.40 -17.71
N ASP A 193 11.11 -7.95 -16.62
CA ASP A 193 11.82 -7.22 -15.55
C ASP A 193 11.11 -5.90 -15.15
N ASN A 194 11.79 -4.77 -15.36
CA ASN A 194 11.35 -3.44 -15.02
C ASN A 194 10.58 -2.73 -16.17
N ASP A 195 10.20 -3.42 -17.25
CA ASP A 195 9.53 -2.81 -18.40
C ASP A 195 8.29 -2.02 -17.97
N MET A 196 7.47 -2.60 -17.10
CA MET A 196 6.23 -1.97 -16.63
C MET A 196 6.49 -0.71 -15.78
N VAL A 197 7.41 -0.78 -14.82
CA VAL A 197 7.72 0.37 -13.97
C VAL A 197 8.38 1.51 -14.76
N ASP A 198 9.15 1.17 -15.79
CA ASP A 198 9.76 2.14 -16.70
C ASP A 198 8.72 2.82 -17.59
N LEU A 199 7.77 2.05 -18.16
CA LEU A 199 6.64 2.58 -18.92
C LEU A 199 5.78 3.52 -18.07
N ILE A 200 5.47 3.12 -16.83
CA ILE A 200 4.75 3.97 -15.87
C ILE A 200 5.54 5.25 -15.63
N ALA A 201 6.85 5.15 -15.33
CA ALA A 201 7.70 6.31 -15.09
C ALA A 201 7.74 7.27 -16.31
N TYR A 202 7.75 6.74 -17.53
CA TYR A 202 7.67 7.53 -18.75
C TYR A 202 6.33 8.25 -18.88
N ILE A 203 5.21 7.53 -18.71
CA ILE A 203 3.88 8.14 -18.83
C ILE A 203 3.74 9.23 -17.77
N GLN A 204 4.20 9.00 -16.54
CA GLN A 204 4.15 9.97 -15.44
C GLN A 204 5.11 11.16 -15.57
N ARG A 205 5.88 11.29 -16.66
CA ARG A 205 6.95 12.29 -16.83
C ARG A 205 6.44 13.73 -16.99
N GLU A 206 5.81 14.28 -15.95
CA GLU A 206 5.60 15.71 -15.69
C GLU A 206 5.84 16.06 -14.19
N LEU A 207 6.21 15.07 -13.34
CA LEU A 207 6.46 15.26 -11.90
C LEU A 207 7.94 15.24 -11.47
N GLY A 208 8.88 15.05 -12.41
CA GLY A 208 10.32 14.91 -12.08
C GLY A 208 11.30 15.55 -13.07
N ALA A 209 10.82 16.24 -14.09
CA ALA A 209 11.64 16.75 -15.19
C ALA A 209 11.70 18.28 -15.30
N ARG A 210 11.38 19.00 -14.22
CA ARG A 210 11.84 20.39 -14.06
C ARG A 210 13.04 20.39 -13.11
N ARG A 211 14.24 20.28 -13.70
CA ARG A 211 15.43 20.91 -13.12
C ARG A 211 15.48 22.35 -13.62
#